data_AF-A0A1H0EL23-F1
#
_entry.id   AF-A0A1H0EL23-F1
#
_cell.length_a   1.000
_cell.length_b   1.000
_cell.length_c   1.000
_cell.angle_alpha   90.00
_cell.angle_beta   90.00
_cell.angle_gamma   90.00
#
_symmetry.space_group_name_H-M   'P 1'
#
loop_
_entity.id
_entity.type
_entity.pdbx_description
1 polymer ?
#
loop_
_entity_poly.entity_id
_entity_poly.type
_entity_poly.pdbx_seq_one_letter_code
_entity_poly.pdbx_strand_id
1 'polypeptide(L)'
;MYLCDMNQMLMILTQRELFLLIIGALTYMALFVVTWQNSRRKVLSLQERLDKVRAMQEVADVEANRQKIEELERLIQKLGSENSLLRLELEEKKAKLDYANTMARIESEKRERAEGDIFRSEVYLRIQRLAAEGRSMGEEDWQQLAMLVDSVYTGFSEKLYSLYKLTTYDYHVCLLVKIHVLPKDIALLTAHSKESVSTSRSRLYQKVFGKKGSAKDWDDFLLSI
;
A
#
# COMPACT_ATOMS: atom_id res chain seq x y z
N MET A 1 -27.92 83.29 96.43
CA MET A 1 -27.83 83.84 95.06
C MET A 1 -26.66 83.23 94.25
N TYR A 2 -25.44 83.12 94.80
CA TYR A 2 -24.27 82.56 94.10
C TYR A 2 -24.35 81.08 93.66
N LEU A 3 -25.10 80.22 94.36
CA LEU A 3 -25.25 78.80 93.97
C LEU A 3 -26.11 78.60 92.72
N CYS A 4 -26.99 79.55 92.39
CA CYS A 4 -27.87 79.47 91.22
C CYS A 4 -27.09 79.76 89.92
N ASP A 5 -26.22 80.77 89.93
CA ASP A 5 -25.35 81.12 88.80
C ASP A 5 -24.31 80.03 88.50
N MET A 6 -23.72 79.41 89.52
CA MET A 6 -22.76 78.31 89.34
C MET A 6 -23.39 77.10 88.65
N ASN A 7 -24.62 76.73 89.02
CA ASN A 7 -25.31 75.59 88.43
C ASN A 7 -25.76 75.89 86.99
N GLN A 8 -26.13 77.14 86.71
CA GLN A 8 -26.49 77.62 85.38
C GLN A 8 -25.25 77.67 84.44
N MET A 9 -24.10 78.10 84.95
CA MET A 9 -22.83 78.08 84.22
C MET A 9 -22.33 76.64 83.95
N LEU A 10 -22.45 75.73 84.93
CA LEU A 10 -22.09 74.31 84.77
C LEU A 10 -22.99 73.62 83.74
N MET A 11 -24.30 73.94 83.74
CA MET A 11 -25.26 73.45 82.76
C MET A 11 -24.98 73.96 81.34
N ILE A 12 -24.53 75.20 81.19
CA ILE A 12 -24.08 75.74 79.89
C ILE A 12 -22.80 75.02 79.41
N LEU A 13 -21.87 74.70 80.33
CA LEU A 13 -20.66 73.94 80.00
C LEU A 13 -20.99 72.53 79.49
N THR A 14 -21.86 71.80 80.19
CA THR A 14 -22.27 70.43 79.80
C THR A 14 -23.06 70.40 78.49
N GLN A 15 -23.86 71.43 78.20
CA GLN A 15 -24.52 71.61 76.91
C GLN A 15 -23.51 71.74 75.75
N ARG A 16 -22.44 72.54 75.91
CA ARG A 16 -21.41 72.70 74.86
C ARG A 16 -20.69 71.39 74.52
N GLU A 17 -20.35 70.60 75.55
CA GLU A 17 -19.72 69.28 75.36
C GLU A 17 -20.63 68.31 74.58
N LEU A 18 -21.94 68.32 74.88
CA LEU A 18 -22.92 67.49 74.18
C LEU A 18 -23.06 67.88 72.70
N PHE A 19 -23.03 69.18 72.37
CA PHE A 19 -23.02 69.66 70.99
C PHE A 19 -21.76 69.21 70.23
N LEU A 20 -20.57 69.26 70.84
CA LEU A 20 -19.33 68.81 70.20
C LEU A 20 -19.34 67.31 69.91
N LEU A 21 -19.86 66.49 70.84
CA LEU A 21 -20.05 65.05 70.64
C LEU A 21 -21.00 64.74 69.49
N ILE A 22 -22.10 65.49 69.36
CA ILE A 22 -23.05 65.33 68.25
C ILE A 22 -22.38 65.67 66.92
N ILE A 23 -21.65 66.78 66.83
CA ILE A 23 -20.94 67.17 65.60
C ILE A 23 -19.87 66.13 65.25
N GLY A 24 -19.11 65.66 66.23
CA GLY A 24 -18.14 64.57 66.06
C GLY A 24 -18.79 63.28 65.54
N ALA A 25 -19.93 62.90 66.10
CA ALA A 25 -20.68 61.73 65.66
C ALA A 25 -21.25 61.89 64.24
N LEU A 26 -21.78 63.09 63.90
CA LEU A 26 -22.30 63.38 62.57
C LEU A 26 -21.20 63.42 61.51
N THR A 27 -20.05 64.03 61.82
CA THR A 27 -18.88 64.05 60.92
C THR A 27 -18.31 62.64 60.73
N TYR A 28 -18.20 61.86 61.80
CA TYR A 28 -17.81 60.46 61.72
C TYR A 28 -18.80 59.61 60.90
N MET A 29 -20.11 59.78 61.12
CA MET A 29 -21.15 59.08 60.36
C MET A 29 -21.10 59.47 58.88
N ALA A 30 -20.89 60.75 58.55
CA ALA A 30 -20.73 61.20 57.18
C ALA A 30 -19.50 60.57 56.51
N LEU A 31 -18.36 60.52 57.20
CA LEU A 31 -17.15 59.85 56.72
C LEU A 31 -17.38 58.35 56.52
N PHE A 32 -18.08 57.69 57.44
CA PHE A 32 -18.45 56.28 57.33
C PHE A 32 -19.33 56.03 56.10
N VAL A 33 -20.34 56.86 55.86
CA VAL A 33 -21.22 56.74 54.67
C VAL A 33 -20.42 56.95 53.37
N VAL A 34 -19.55 57.96 53.31
CA VAL A 34 -18.73 58.24 52.12
C VAL A 34 -17.76 57.09 51.83
N THR A 35 -17.07 56.59 52.85
CA THR A 35 -16.12 55.47 52.72
C THR A 35 -16.85 54.17 52.34
N TRP A 36 -17.99 53.89 52.95
CA TRP A 36 -18.86 52.76 52.62
C TRP A 36 -19.36 52.83 51.17
N GLN A 37 -19.85 53.99 50.75
CA GLN A 37 -20.37 54.19 49.41
C GLN A 37 -19.25 54.06 48.35
N ASN A 38 -18.06 54.60 48.64
CA ASN A 38 -16.89 54.46 47.76
C ASN A 38 -16.46 52.99 47.61
N SER A 39 -16.36 52.25 48.71
CA SER A 39 -16.05 50.81 48.69
C SER A 39 -17.08 50.01 47.89
N ARG A 40 -18.37 50.30 48.08
CA ARG A 40 -19.44 49.63 47.31
C ARG A 40 -19.37 49.92 45.81
N ARG A 41 -19.08 51.17 45.42
CA ARG A 41 -18.87 51.55 44.00
C ARG A 41 -17.68 50.83 43.38
N LYS A 42 -16.56 50.70 44.12
CA LYS A 42 -15.37 49.97 43.66
C LYS A 42 -15.68 48.49 43.38
N VAL A 43 -16.38 47.82 44.29
CA VAL A 43 -16.75 46.40 44.12
C VAL A 43 -17.64 46.20 42.89
N LEU A 44 -18.64 47.06 42.68
CA LEU A 44 -19.51 46.99 41.48
C LEU A 44 -18.70 47.18 40.19
N SER A 45 -17.80 48.17 40.16
CA SER A 45 -16.94 48.42 38.99
C SER A 45 -15.96 47.28 38.71
N LEU A 46 -15.51 46.56 39.75
CA LEU A 46 -14.64 45.39 39.62
C LEU A 46 -15.42 44.18 39.08
N GLN A 47 -16.65 43.96 39.56
CA GLN A 47 -17.53 42.92 39.03
C GLN A 47 -17.84 43.15 37.55
N GLU A 48 -18.20 44.38 37.17
CA GLU A 48 -18.46 44.70 35.76
C GLU A 48 -17.22 44.45 34.87
N ARG A 49 -16.02 44.77 35.36
CA ARG A 49 -14.77 44.45 34.65
C ARG A 49 -14.53 42.94 34.56
N LEU A 50 -14.77 42.21 35.63
CA LEU A 50 -14.63 40.75 35.67
C LEU A 50 -15.61 40.09 34.70
N ASP A 51 -16.85 40.55 34.68
CA ASP A 51 -17.89 40.04 33.77
C ASP A 51 -17.57 40.39 32.31
N LYS A 52 -17.03 41.58 32.04
CA LYS A 52 -16.52 41.94 30.71
C LYS A 52 -15.37 41.04 30.28
N VAL A 53 -14.40 40.79 31.17
CA VAL A 53 -13.26 39.90 30.87
C VAL A 53 -13.74 38.48 30.62
N ARG A 54 -14.66 37.95 31.45
CA ARG A 54 -15.27 36.63 31.25
C ARG A 54 -16.00 36.54 29.92
N ALA A 55 -16.85 37.51 29.61
CA ALA A 55 -17.58 37.55 28.35
C ALA A 55 -16.62 37.64 27.15
N MET A 56 -15.56 38.44 27.23
CA MET A 56 -14.53 38.51 26.18
C MET A 56 -13.79 37.17 26.01
N GLN A 57 -13.49 36.50 27.12
CA GLN A 57 -12.80 35.21 27.10
C GLN A 57 -13.70 34.09 26.54
N GLU A 58 -14.98 34.03 26.93
CA GLU A 58 -15.94 33.09 26.36
C GLU A 58 -16.09 33.27 24.85
N VAL A 59 -16.18 34.52 24.38
CA VAL A 59 -16.24 34.82 22.94
C VAL A 59 -14.93 34.40 22.24
N ALA A 60 -13.77 34.68 22.84
CA ALA A 60 -12.48 34.29 22.28
C ALA A 60 -12.32 32.76 22.20
N ASP A 61 -12.77 32.03 23.22
CA ASP A 61 -12.72 30.57 23.27
C ASP A 61 -13.66 29.94 22.23
N VAL A 62 -14.87 30.49 22.06
CA VAL A 62 -15.81 30.07 21.02
C VAL A 62 -15.24 30.30 19.63
N GLU A 63 -14.60 31.46 19.40
CA GLU A 63 -13.98 31.77 18.11
C GLU A 63 -12.78 30.86 17.82
N ALA A 64 -11.92 30.58 18.81
CA ALA A 64 -10.82 29.65 18.67
C ALA A 64 -11.30 28.21 18.37
N ASN A 65 -12.35 27.76 19.06
CA ASN A 65 -12.97 26.46 18.78
C ASN A 65 -13.59 26.42 17.39
N ARG A 66 -14.23 27.50 16.93
CA ARG A 66 -14.78 27.61 15.58
C ARG A 66 -13.70 27.48 14.52
N GLN A 67 -12.57 28.18 14.67
CA GLN A 67 -11.44 28.04 13.76
C GLN A 67 -10.91 26.61 13.71
N LYS A 68 -10.85 25.94 14.87
CA LYS A 68 -10.41 24.55 14.95
C LYS A 68 -11.38 23.58 14.28
N ILE A 69 -12.69 23.82 14.40
CA ILE A 69 -13.72 23.04 13.69
C ILE A 69 -13.53 23.21 12.18
N GLU A 70 -13.39 24.45 11.69
CA GLU A 70 -13.18 24.70 10.26
C GLU A 70 -11.90 24.06 9.71
N GLU A 71 -10.81 24.07 10.49
CA GLU A 71 -9.57 23.38 10.12
C GLU A 71 -9.78 21.86 10.02
N LEU A 72 -10.43 21.27 11.01
CA LEU A 72 -10.73 19.83 11.04
C LEU A 72 -11.63 19.41 9.87
N GLU A 73 -12.64 20.22 9.54
CA GLU A 73 -13.52 19.97 8.40
C GLU A 73 -12.75 20.00 7.07
N ARG A 74 -11.84 20.97 6.88
CA ARG A 74 -10.96 21.02 5.69
C ARG A 74 -10.06 19.79 5.61
N LEU A 75 -9.51 19.34 6.74
CA LEU A 75 -8.68 18.13 6.79
C LEU A 75 -9.49 16.88 6.44
N ILE A 76 -10.70 16.73 6.98
CA ILE A 76 -11.60 15.63 6.65
C ILE A 76 -11.93 15.62 5.15
N GLN A 77 -12.25 16.78 4.58
CA GLN A 77 -12.55 16.90 3.15
C GLN A 77 -11.34 16.53 2.29
N LYS A 78 -10.15 17.04 2.63
CA LYS A 78 -8.91 16.75 1.91
C LYS A 78 -8.56 15.26 1.97
N LEU A 79 -8.53 14.68 3.17
CA LEU A 79 -8.24 13.26 3.36
C LEU A 79 -9.29 12.36 2.70
N GLY A 80 -10.56 12.78 2.68
CA GLY A 80 -11.63 12.10 1.96
C GLY A 80 -11.38 12.06 0.45
N SER A 81 -10.98 13.19 -0.12
CA SER A 81 -10.65 13.31 -1.55
C SER A 81 -9.38 12.54 -1.95
N GLU A 82 -8.34 12.55 -1.11
CA GLU A 82 -7.12 11.79 -1.37
C GLU A 82 -7.39 10.28 -1.29
N ASN A 83 -8.17 9.82 -0.30
CA ASN A 83 -8.56 8.42 -0.19
C ASN A 83 -9.41 7.94 -1.37
N SER A 84 -10.32 8.77 -1.88
CA SER A 84 -11.14 8.38 -3.04
C SER A 84 -10.28 8.26 -4.30
N LEU A 85 -9.32 9.17 -4.50
CA LEU A 85 -8.37 9.09 -5.61
C LEU A 85 -7.48 7.84 -5.52
N LEU A 86 -6.90 7.58 -4.35
CA LEU A 86 -6.08 6.39 -4.11
C LEU A 86 -6.86 5.09 -4.34
N ARG A 87 -8.15 5.06 -3.96
CA ARG A 87 -9.02 3.91 -4.23
C ARG A 87 -9.23 3.70 -5.73
N LEU A 88 -9.46 4.77 -6.50
CA LEU A 88 -9.60 4.67 -7.95
C LEU A 88 -8.32 4.15 -8.62
N GLU A 89 -7.15 4.64 -8.20
CA GLU A 89 -5.87 4.17 -8.73
C GLU A 89 -5.62 2.68 -8.40
N LEU A 90 -5.95 2.25 -7.19
CA LEU A 90 -5.84 0.85 -6.79
C LEU A 90 -6.79 -0.06 -7.59
N GLU A 91 -8.03 0.36 -7.84
CA GLU A 91 -8.97 -0.40 -8.66
C GLU A 91 -8.51 -0.47 -10.13
N GLU A 92 -7.98 0.62 -10.70
CA GLU A 92 -7.43 0.60 -12.06
C GLU A 92 -6.24 -0.37 -12.16
N LYS A 93 -5.33 -0.32 -11.19
CA LYS A 93 -4.16 -1.21 -11.14
C LYS A 93 -4.57 -2.67 -10.98
N LYS A 94 -5.57 -2.94 -10.14
CA LYS A 94 -6.14 -4.27 -9.97
C LYS A 94 -6.75 -4.78 -11.28
N ALA A 95 -7.56 -3.96 -11.97
CA ALA A 95 -8.16 -4.34 -13.24
C ALA A 95 -7.10 -4.66 -14.32
N LYS A 96 -6.00 -3.91 -14.38
CA LYS A 96 -4.86 -4.20 -15.27
C LYS A 96 -4.22 -5.56 -14.96
N LEU A 97 -4.01 -5.86 -13.68
CA LEU A 97 -3.45 -7.15 -13.25
C LEU A 97 -4.41 -8.30 -13.53
N ASP A 98 -5.71 -8.13 -13.26
CA ASP A 98 -6.73 -9.14 -13.52
C ASP A 98 -6.84 -9.44 -15.02
N TYR A 99 -6.75 -8.41 -15.86
CA TYR A 99 -6.67 -8.57 -17.32
C TYR A 99 -5.42 -9.34 -17.74
N ALA A 100 -4.23 -8.95 -17.25
CA ALA A 100 -2.98 -9.64 -17.56
C ALA A 100 -3.00 -11.11 -17.12
N ASN A 101 -3.51 -11.39 -15.91
CA ASN A 101 -3.67 -12.74 -15.39
C ASN A 101 -4.64 -13.57 -16.23
N THR A 102 -5.77 -12.97 -16.65
CA THR A 102 -6.74 -13.63 -17.52
C THR A 102 -6.13 -13.98 -18.87
N MET A 103 -5.39 -13.04 -19.47
CA MET A 103 -4.71 -13.27 -20.74
C MET A 103 -3.62 -14.35 -20.61
N ALA A 104 -2.83 -14.32 -19.54
CA ALA A 104 -1.82 -15.35 -19.26
C ALA A 104 -2.46 -16.74 -19.08
N ARG A 105 -3.59 -16.82 -18.38
CA ARG A 105 -4.36 -18.07 -18.24
C ARG A 105 -4.86 -18.58 -19.58
N ILE A 106 -5.48 -17.71 -20.39
CA ILE A 106 -5.97 -18.08 -21.73
C ILE A 106 -4.82 -18.60 -22.61
N GLU A 107 -3.67 -17.93 -22.57
CA GLU A 107 -2.49 -18.34 -23.34
C GLU A 107 -1.93 -19.68 -22.86
N SER A 108 -1.89 -19.90 -21.55
CA SER A 108 -1.53 -21.20 -20.96
C SER A 108 -2.50 -22.32 -21.39
N GLU A 109 -3.80 -22.07 -21.35
CA GLU A 109 -4.83 -23.04 -21.77
C GLU A 109 -4.80 -23.31 -23.29
N LYS A 110 -4.43 -22.31 -24.10
CA LYS A 110 -4.19 -22.50 -25.53
C LYS A 110 -2.97 -23.38 -25.76
N ARG A 111 -1.88 -23.11 -25.03
CA ARG A 111 -0.65 -23.92 -25.10
C ARG A 111 -0.93 -25.36 -24.70
N GLU A 112 -1.59 -25.59 -23.56
CA GLU A 112 -1.95 -26.93 -23.09
C GLU A 112 -2.83 -27.68 -24.10
N ARG A 113 -3.79 -27.00 -24.73
CA ARG A 113 -4.59 -27.59 -25.82
C ARG A 113 -3.75 -27.98 -27.02
N ALA A 114 -2.88 -27.08 -27.47
CA ALA A 114 -2.01 -27.33 -28.62
C ALA A 114 -0.99 -28.46 -28.33
N GLU A 115 -0.48 -28.55 -27.10
CA GLU A 115 0.33 -29.69 -26.63
C GLU A 115 -0.49 -30.99 -26.64
N GLY A 116 -1.75 -30.95 -26.21
CA GLY A 116 -2.69 -32.06 -26.34
C GLY A 116 -2.89 -32.53 -27.77
N ASP A 117 -2.92 -31.60 -28.74
CA ASP A 117 -3.02 -31.91 -30.16
C ASP A 117 -1.75 -32.59 -30.71
N ILE A 118 -0.55 -32.22 -30.22
CA ILE A 118 0.69 -32.96 -30.54
C ILE A 118 0.54 -34.43 -30.15
N PHE A 119 0.10 -34.73 -28.93
CA PHE A 119 0.01 -36.10 -28.44
C PHE A 119 -1.03 -36.95 -29.19
N ARG A 120 -1.97 -36.30 -29.88
CA ARG A 120 -2.98 -36.95 -30.73
C ARG A 120 -2.60 -36.98 -32.20
N SER A 121 -1.52 -36.30 -32.58
CA SER A 121 -1.07 -36.25 -33.97
C SER A 121 -0.57 -37.62 -34.46
N GLU A 122 -0.80 -37.89 -35.75
CA GLU A 122 -0.29 -39.10 -36.40
C GLU A 122 1.25 -39.20 -36.34
N VAL A 123 1.95 -38.06 -36.36
CA VAL A 123 3.42 -37.99 -36.24
C VAL A 123 3.85 -38.49 -34.86
N TYR A 124 3.22 -38.02 -33.78
CA TYR A 124 3.55 -38.48 -32.43
C TYR A 124 3.23 -39.97 -32.24
N LEU A 125 2.08 -40.43 -32.73
CA LEU A 125 1.71 -41.85 -32.69
C LEU A 125 2.70 -42.73 -33.46
N ARG A 126 3.19 -42.25 -34.61
CA ARG A 126 4.24 -42.92 -35.41
C ARG A 126 5.55 -43.01 -34.63
N ILE A 127 5.98 -41.94 -33.96
CA ILE A 127 7.19 -41.94 -33.12
C ILE A 127 7.08 -42.96 -31.98
N GLN A 128 5.94 -43.00 -31.28
CA GLN A 128 5.69 -43.98 -30.21
C GLN A 128 5.72 -45.42 -30.74
N ARG A 129 5.17 -45.66 -31.93
CA ARG A 129 5.23 -46.97 -32.59
C ARG A 129 6.66 -47.38 -32.94
N LEU A 130 7.46 -46.48 -33.52
CA LEU A 130 8.87 -46.74 -33.83
C LEU A 130 9.67 -47.07 -32.56
N ALA A 131 9.44 -46.32 -31.47
CA ALA A 131 10.08 -46.58 -30.19
C ALA A 131 9.70 -47.96 -29.64
N ALA A 132 8.42 -48.34 -29.70
CA ALA A 132 7.95 -49.66 -29.25
C ALA A 132 8.51 -50.82 -30.08
N GLU A 133 8.69 -50.61 -31.39
CA GLU A 133 9.24 -51.59 -32.33
C GLU A 133 10.78 -51.66 -32.33
N GLY A 134 11.46 -50.80 -31.56
CA GLY A 134 12.92 -50.79 -31.55
C GLY A 134 13.55 -50.21 -32.82
N ARG A 135 12.85 -49.31 -33.54
CA ARG A 135 13.30 -48.73 -34.81
C ARG A 135 13.68 -47.26 -34.64
N SER A 136 14.71 -46.83 -35.39
CA SER A 136 15.11 -45.43 -35.48
C SER A 136 14.23 -44.67 -36.47
N MET A 137 14.16 -43.34 -36.29
CA MET A 137 13.47 -42.45 -37.23
C MET A 137 14.28 -42.21 -38.50
N GLY A 138 13.60 -42.16 -39.64
CA GLY A 138 14.15 -41.73 -40.92
C GLY A 138 14.01 -40.22 -41.14
N GLU A 139 14.60 -39.70 -42.22
CA GLU A 139 14.58 -38.26 -42.52
C GLU A 139 13.17 -37.69 -42.70
N GLU A 140 12.26 -38.44 -43.31
CA GLU A 140 10.85 -38.03 -43.44
C GLU A 140 10.18 -37.86 -42.07
N ASP A 141 10.47 -38.75 -41.11
CA ASP A 141 9.94 -38.66 -39.75
C ASP A 141 10.43 -37.39 -39.04
N TRP A 142 11.71 -37.04 -39.24
CA TRP A 142 12.31 -35.83 -38.67
C TRP A 142 11.73 -34.55 -39.25
N GLN A 143 11.50 -34.51 -40.57
CA GLN A 143 10.86 -33.36 -41.23
C GLN A 143 9.43 -33.17 -40.72
N GLN A 144 8.64 -34.25 -40.63
CA GLN A 144 7.27 -34.19 -40.12
C GLN A 144 7.24 -33.76 -38.64
N LEU A 145 8.17 -34.25 -37.81
CA LEU A 145 8.28 -33.84 -36.42
C LEU A 145 8.65 -32.36 -36.30
N ALA A 146 9.62 -31.88 -37.07
CA ALA A 146 10.00 -30.47 -37.06
C ALA A 146 8.83 -29.56 -37.44
N MET A 147 8.10 -29.90 -38.51
CA MET A 147 6.91 -29.16 -38.93
C MET A 147 5.83 -29.13 -37.85
N LEU A 148 5.58 -30.28 -37.20
CA LEU A 148 4.61 -30.35 -36.11
C LEU A 148 5.03 -29.48 -34.92
N VAL A 149 6.29 -29.60 -34.48
CA VAL A 149 6.83 -28.84 -33.35
C VAL A 149 6.76 -27.34 -33.63
N ASP A 150 7.19 -26.87 -34.80
CA ASP A 150 7.16 -25.44 -35.13
C ASP A 150 5.74 -24.91 -35.37
N SER A 151 4.78 -25.78 -35.76
CA SER A 151 3.37 -25.40 -35.89
C SER A 151 2.69 -25.13 -34.53
N VAL A 152 3.12 -25.82 -33.48
CA VAL A 152 2.55 -25.71 -32.13
C VAL A 152 3.36 -24.77 -31.25
N TYR A 153 4.69 -24.91 -31.28
CA TYR A 153 5.64 -24.08 -30.56
C TYR A 153 6.30 -23.10 -31.53
N THR A 154 5.55 -22.07 -31.92
CA THR A 154 6.00 -21.10 -32.92
C THR A 154 7.38 -20.52 -32.57
N GLY A 155 8.33 -20.66 -33.50
CA GLY A 155 9.69 -20.14 -33.38
C GLY A 155 10.62 -20.99 -32.53
N PHE A 156 10.24 -22.23 -32.15
CA PHE A 156 11.11 -23.12 -31.38
C PHE A 156 12.46 -23.35 -32.07
N SER A 157 12.42 -23.75 -33.35
CA SER A 157 13.64 -24.01 -34.12
C SER A 157 14.49 -22.75 -34.31
N GLU A 158 13.85 -21.62 -34.62
CA GLU A 158 14.54 -20.33 -34.78
C GLU A 158 15.24 -19.91 -33.48
N LYS A 159 14.57 -20.00 -32.33
CA LYS A 159 15.16 -19.72 -31.02
C LYS A 159 16.36 -20.62 -30.77
N LEU A 160 16.24 -21.92 -31.02
CA LEU A 160 17.33 -22.86 -30.84
C LEU A 160 18.58 -22.51 -31.66
N TYR A 161 18.41 -22.23 -32.95
CA TYR A 161 19.52 -21.85 -33.83
C TYR A 161 20.09 -20.46 -33.49
N SER A 162 19.29 -19.56 -32.92
CA SER A 162 19.78 -18.25 -32.45
C SER A 162 20.72 -18.36 -31.23
N LEU A 163 20.54 -19.39 -30.40
CA LEU A 163 21.34 -19.61 -29.19
C LEU A 163 22.67 -20.28 -29.50
N TYR A 164 22.67 -21.27 -30.39
CA TYR A 164 23.85 -22.03 -30.74
C TYR A 164 23.70 -22.73 -32.09
N LYS A 165 24.80 -22.87 -32.83
CA LYS A 165 24.83 -23.62 -34.09
C LYS A 165 24.73 -25.13 -33.83
N LEU A 166 23.51 -25.64 -33.81
CA LEU A 166 23.21 -27.05 -33.57
C LEU A 166 23.64 -27.91 -34.77
N THR A 167 24.11 -29.12 -34.47
CA THR A 167 24.21 -30.19 -35.47
C THR A 167 22.82 -30.79 -35.72
N THR A 168 22.64 -31.51 -36.84
CA THR A 168 21.37 -32.22 -37.13
C THR A 168 20.97 -33.13 -35.97
N TYR A 169 21.93 -33.89 -35.42
CA TYR A 169 21.71 -34.73 -34.25
C TYR A 169 21.27 -33.92 -33.02
N ASP A 170 21.97 -32.83 -32.69
CA ASP A 170 21.63 -32.01 -31.53
C ASP A 170 20.22 -31.43 -31.64
N TYR A 171 19.85 -30.99 -32.85
CA TYR A 171 18.51 -30.49 -33.14
C TYR A 171 17.43 -31.59 -33.01
N HIS A 172 17.68 -32.79 -33.54
CA HIS A 172 16.76 -33.93 -33.39
C HIS A 172 16.54 -34.32 -31.93
N VAL A 173 17.60 -34.31 -31.11
CA VAL A 173 17.49 -34.52 -29.66
C VAL A 173 16.61 -33.42 -29.03
N CYS A 174 16.76 -32.16 -29.43
CA CYS A 174 15.94 -31.07 -28.90
C CYS A 174 14.46 -31.21 -29.27
N LEU A 175 14.14 -31.60 -30.51
CA LEU A 175 12.77 -31.87 -30.95
C LEU A 175 12.11 -32.96 -30.09
N LEU A 176 12.79 -34.08 -29.87
CA LEU A 176 12.27 -35.19 -29.08
C LEU A 176 12.07 -34.84 -27.60
N VAL A 177 12.99 -34.06 -27.02
CA VAL A 177 12.81 -33.54 -25.65
C VAL A 177 11.60 -32.63 -25.57
N LYS A 178 11.40 -31.77 -26.58
CA LYS A 178 10.28 -30.80 -26.62
C LYS A 178 8.91 -31.48 -26.65
N ILE A 179 8.81 -32.67 -27.22
CA ILE A 179 7.58 -33.48 -27.23
C ILE A 179 7.56 -34.57 -26.14
N HIS A 180 8.38 -34.42 -25.08
CA HIS A 180 8.40 -35.28 -23.90
C HIS A 180 8.75 -36.76 -24.16
N VAL A 181 9.57 -37.06 -25.17
CA VAL A 181 10.08 -38.41 -25.38
C VAL A 181 11.11 -38.76 -24.31
N LEU A 182 11.00 -39.97 -23.74
CA LEU A 182 11.87 -40.41 -22.66
C LEU A 182 13.32 -40.58 -23.16
N PRO A 183 14.35 -40.27 -22.34
CA PRO A 183 15.75 -40.36 -22.77
C PRO A 183 16.17 -41.72 -23.33
N LYS A 184 15.56 -42.81 -22.83
CA LYS A 184 15.79 -44.17 -23.34
C LYS A 184 15.37 -44.32 -24.81
N ASP A 185 14.27 -43.67 -25.21
CA ASP A 185 13.68 -43.76 -26.52
C ASP A 185 14.33 -42.75 -27.46
N ILE A 186 14.80 -41.60 -26.94
CA ILE A 186 15.63 -40.65 -27.71
C ILE A 186 16.87 -41.34 -28.28
N ALA A 187 17.57 -42.13 -27.45
CA ALA A 187 18.74 -42.87 -27.87
C ALA A 187 18.41 -43.83 -29.03
N LEU A 188 17.32 -44.57 -28.90
CA LEU A 188 16.84 -45.48 -29.93
C LEU A 188 16.45 -44.75 -31.23
N LEU A 189 15.58 -43.74 -31.12
CA LEU A 189 15.02 -43.02 -32.26
C LEU A 189 16.08 -42.27 -33.07
N THR A 190 17.13 -41.81 -32.38
CA THR A 190 18.29 -41.16 -33.02
C THR A 190 19.37 -42.15 -33.47
N ALA A 191 19.26 -43.46 -33.18
CA ALA A 191 20.30 -44.46 -33.42
C ALA A 191 21.65 -44.18 -32.71
N HIS A 192 21.59 -43.69 -31.46
CA HIS A 192 22.75 -43.37 -30.63
C HIS A 192 22.69 -44.11 -29.27
N SER A 193 23.79 -44.12 -28.53
CA SER A 193 23.79 -44.65 -27.16
C SER A 193 23.14 -43.69 -26.16
N LYS A 194 22.68 -44.22 -25.02
CA LYS A 194 22.11 -43.41 -23.93
C LYS A 194 23.13 -42.43 -23.36
N GLU A 195 24.39 -42.85 -23.30
CA GLU A 195 25.53 -42.04 -22.84
C GLU A 195 25.78 -40.88 -23.80
N SER A 196 25.69 -41.11 -25.12
CA SER A 196 25.82 -40.06 -26.14
C SER A 196 24.72 -39.01 -25.99
N VAL A 197 23.46 -39.43 -25.84
CA VAL A 197 22.33 -38.51 -25.63
C VAL A 197 22.51 -37.70 -24.33
N SER A 198 22.87 -38.35 -23.23
CA SER A 198 23.10 -37.68 -21.94
C SER A 198 24.23 -36.66 -22.01
N THR A 199 25.35 -37.05 -22.63
CA THR A 199 26.52 -36.18 -22.81
C THR A 199 26.20 -35.02 -23.72
N SER A 200 25.47 -35.25 -24.82
CA SER A 200 25.12 -34.17 -25.74
C SER A 200 24.25 -33.12 -25.06
N ARG A 201 23.22 -33.52 -24.30
CA ARG A 201 22.34 -32.58 -23.58
C ARG A 201 23.09 -31.75 -22.53
N SER A 202 23.93 -32.40 -21.73
CA SER A 202 24.77 -31.69 -20.73
C SER A 202 25.75 -30.72 -21.40
N ARG A 203 26.34 -31.13 -22.52
CA ARG A 203 27.25 -30.30 -23.33
C ARG A 203 26.53 -29.12 -23.97
N LEU A 204 25.31 -29.31 -24.49
CA LEU A 204 24.51 -28.24 -25.09
C LEU A 204 24.17 -27.17 -24.05
N TYR A 205 23.76 -27.56 -22.84
CA TYR A 205 23.57 -26.62 -21.74
C TYR A 205 24.84 -25.80 -21.47
N GLN A 206 25.99 -26.47 -21.34
CA GLN A 206 27.24 -25.79 -21.10
C GLN A 206 27.63 -24.81 -22.21
N LYS A 207 27.34 -25.14 -23.47
CA LYS A 207 27.63 -24.28 -24.61
C LYS A 207 26.73 -23.06 -24.68
N VAL A 208 25.44 -23.21 -24.38
CA VAL A 208 24.48 -22.10 -24.42
C VAL A 208 24.63 -21.18 -23.22
N PHE A 209 24.86 -21.71 -22.01
CA PHE A 209 24.88 -20.92 -20.77
C PHE A 209 26.29 -20.63 -20.22
N GLY A 210 27.34 -21.18 -20.82
CA GLY A 210 28.73 -20.95 -20.40
C GLY A 210 29.12 -21.55 -19.04
N LYS A 211 28.27 -22.40 -18.44
CA LYS A 211 28.50 -23.04 -17.14
C LYS A 211 28.19 -24.53 -17.18
N LYS A 212 28.86 -25.33 -16.35
CA LYS A 212 28.53 -26.76 -16.23
C LYS A 212 27.07 -26.92 -15.80
N GLY A 213 26.37 -27.84 -16.45
CA GLY A 213 25.01 -28.24 -16.12
C GLY A 213 24.77 -29.69 -16.51
N SER A 214 23.68 -30.24 -16.01
CA SER A 214 23.23 -31.60 -16.25
C SER A 214 22.37 -31.68 -17.52
N ALA A 215 22.14 -32.91 -18.00
CA ALA A 215 21.18 -33.15 -19.07
C ALA A 215 19.77 -32.67 -18.70
N LYS A 216 19.40 -32.74 -17.41
CA LYS A 216 18.10 -32.26 -16.93
C LYS A 216 17.98 -30.74 -17.04
N ASP A 217 19.05 -30.00 -16.74
CA ASP A 217 19.03 -28.54 -16.86
C ASP A 217 18.81 -28.08 -18.33
N TRP A 218 19.27 -28.87 -19.30
CA TRP A 218 18.95 -28.68 -20.71
C TRP A 218 17.49 -28.96 -21.03
N ASP A 219 16.97 -30.09 -20.54
CA ASP A 219 15.57 -30.47 -20.75
C ASP A 219 14.62 -29.40 -20.18
N ASP A 220 14.85 -28.95 -18.94
CA ASP A 220 14.03 -27.93 -18.27
C ASP A 220 14.04 -26.62 -19.07
N PHE A 221 15.18 -26.24 -19.65
CA PHE A 221 15.27 -25.09 -20.54
C PHE A 221 14.46 -25.28 -21.83
N LEU A 222 14.62 -26.41 -22.52
CA LEU A 222 13.89 -26.69 -23.77
C LEU A 222 12.38 -26.69 -23.57
N LEU A 223 11.90 -27.19 -22.43
CA LEU A 223 10.49 -27.19 -22.08
C LEU A 223 9.97 -25.77 -21.80
N SER A 224 10.84 -24.86 -21.34
CA SER A 224 10.46 -23.47 -21.05
C SER A 224 10.31 -22.54 -22.28
N ILE A 225 10.96 -22.87 -23.40
CA ILE A 225 11.05 -21.98 -24.60
C ILE A 225 10.02 -22.21 -25.69
#